data_AF-A0A1F9YN68-F1
#
_entry.id   AF-A0A1F9YN68-F1
#
_cell.length_a   1.000
_cell.length_b   1.000
_cell.length_c   1.000
_cell.angle_alpha   90.00
_cell.angle_beta   90.00
_cell.angle_gamma   90.00
#
_symmetry.space_group_name_H-M   'P 1'
#
loop_
_entity.id
_entity.type
_entity.pdbx_description
1 polymer ?
#
loop_
_entity_poly.entity_id
_entity_poly.type
_entity_poly.pdbx_seq_one_letter_code
_entity_poly.pdbx_strand_id
1 'polypeptide(L)'
;MMSLALLGLLALPCSAAPGALDFERLAAAAGASGFAAPQASGVLVPASLRVPLTRTLLTAREAETERVDLSGLLDRHLSQSSSFNDRVGRHRVALTLDQTEPDGAWLTVTPPGAQTRMVLIEAGMNGRWSAGGRNYKVGLDINIFRARLNNVIVIRDADSDEVLWSKRISELMSTSYFAGEEVRIGGRSYRIFLAHMPDESHRPAIPSKVLGICLIYDEVFEGRHVRYRTFRVLLDPLRRPEGVTMSLMDGERALLKAAPDGSSLEISR
;
A
#
# COMPACT_ATOMS: atom_id res chain seq x y z
N MET A 1 -35.35 -59.56 0.92
CA MET A 1 -34.23 -60.27 1.57
C MET A 1 -32.96 -59.96 0.81
N MET A 2 -32.05 -59.18 1.39
CA MET A 2 -30.61 -59.23 1.10
C MET A 2 -29.91 -58.43 2.21
N SER A 3 -29.27 -59.18 3.11
CA SER A 3 -28.30 -58.68 4.08
C SER A 3 -26.97 -58.43 3.37
N LEU A 4 -26.25 -57.38 3.77
CA LEU A 4 -24.79 -57.44 3.84
C LEU A 4 -24.26 -56.40 4.83
N ALA A 5 -23.28 -56.88 5.58
CA ALA A 5 -22.83 -56.38 6.86
C ALA A 5 -21.76 -55.29 6.74
N LEU A 6 -21.84 -54.37 7.71
CA LEU A 6 -20.78 -53.89 8.60
C LEU A 6 -19.31 -54.09 8.15
N LEU A 7 -18.59 -52.98 8.04
CA LEU A 7 -17.17 -52.90 8.37
C LEU A 7 -16.90 -51.54 9.01
N GLY A 8 -16.55 -51.58 10.30
CA GLY A 8 -16.20 -50.42 11.11
C GLY A 8 -14.77 -49.95 10.84
N LEU A 9 -14.58 -48.65 11.01
CA LEU A 9 -13.26 -48.04 11.19
C LEU A 9 -13.39 -46.97 12.29
N LEU A 10 -12.76 -47.27 13.42
CA LEU A 10 -12.50 -46.36 14.51
C LEU A 10 -11.39 -45.39 14.10
N ALA A 11 -11.63 -44.08 14.18
CA ALA A 11 -10.60 -43.07 14.21
C ALA A 11 -10.92 -42.06 15.32
N LEU A 12 -10.04 -42.05 16.34
CA LEU A 12 -10.01 -41.11 17.46
C LEU A 12 -9.37 -39.75 17.02
N PRO A 13 -9.46 -38.70 17.84
CA PRO A 13 -9.62 -37.32 17.39
C PRO A 13 -8.28 -36.66 17.04
N CYS A 14 -8.24 -35.94 15.92
CA CYS A 14 -7.15 -34.99 15.68
C CYS A 14 -7.49 -33.66 16.34
N SER A 15 -6.72 -33.41 17.40
CA SER A 15 -6.28 -32.14 17.98
C SER A 15 -6.74 -30.85 17.28
N ALA A 16 -7.25 -29.94 18.13
CA ALA A 16 -7.54 -28.56 17.81
C ALA A 16 -6.35 -27.87 17.12
N ALA A 17 -6.61 -27.30 15.94
CA ALA A 17 -5.70 -26.35 15.31
C ALA A 17 -5.78 -25.01 16.07
N PRO A 18 -4.64 -24.41 16.46
CA PRO A 18 -4.63 -23.07 17.02
C PRO A 18 -4.94 -22.04 15.92
N GLY A 19 -6.01 -21.28 16.17
CA GLY A 19 -6.19 -19.90 15.70
C GLY A 19 -6.04 -19.65 14.21
N ALA A 20 -7.04 -20.04 13.41
CA ALA A 20 -7.33 -19.30 12.18
C ALA A 20 -7.64 -17.85 12.59
N LEU A 21 -6.74 -16.93 12.26
CA LEU A 21 -6.93 -15.51 12.49
C LEU A 21 -8.16 -15.05 11.71
N ASP A 22 -9.16 -14.59 12.46
CA ASP A 22 -10.43 -14.08 11.97
C ASP A 22 -10.23 -12.65 11.45
N PHE A 23 -9.80 -12.52 10.19
CA PHE A 23 -9.56 -11.23 9.53
C PHE A 23 -10.82 -10.34 9.45
N GLU A 24 -12.02 -10.89 9.68
CA GLU A 24 -13.25 -10.11 9.83
C GLU A 24 -13.23 -9.24 11.09
N ARG A 25 -12.51 -9.64 12.16
CA ARG A 25 -12.36 -8.83 13.38
C ARG A 25 -11.44 -7.63 13.20
N LEU A 26 -10.40 -7.74 12.37
CA LEU A 26 -9.55 -6.61 11.99
C LEU A 26 -10.32 -5.60 11.11
N ALA A 27 -11.20 -6.08 10.24
CA ALA A 27 -12.11 -5.24 9.46
C ALA A 27 -13.18 -4.56 10.33
N ALA A 28 -13.66 -5.22 11.39
CA ALA A 28 -14.64 -4.66 12.33
C ALA A 28 -14.06 -3.58 13.26
N ALA A 29 -12.77 -3.67 13.62
CA ALA A 29 -12.11 -2.66 14.45
C ALA A 29 -11.85 -1.32 13.72
N ALA A 30 -11.77 -1.35 12.38
CA ALA A 30 -11.61 -0.15 11.55
C ALA A 30 -12.90 0.70 11.40
N GLY A 31 -14.00 0.31 12.05
CA GLY A 31 -15.33 0.90 11.91
C GLY A 31 -15.88 1.66 13.13
N ALA A 32 -15.08 2.01 14.13
CA ALA A 32 -15.56 2.74 15.32
C ALA A 32 -15.06 4.19 15.34
N SER A 33 -16.00 5.13 15.18
CA SER A 33 -15.76 6.57 15.33
C SER A 33 -15.84 6.98 16.80
N GLY A 34 -14.84 7.73 17.27
CA GLY A 34 -14.80 8.27 18.62
C GLY A 34 -13.67 9.29 18.80
N PHE A 35 -13.86 10.50 18.27
CA PHE A 35 -12.94 11.62 18.45
C PHE A 35 -13.34 12.39 19.73
N ALA A 36 -12.45 12.45 20.71
CA ALA A 36 -12.52 13.41 21.81
C ALA A 36 -11.19 14.19 21.86
N ALA A 37 -11.24 15.49 21.60
CA ALA A 37 -10.10 16.39 21.66
C ALA A 37 -9.82 16.83 23.11
N PRO A 38 -8.55 16.93 23.56
CA PRO A 38 -8.23 17.63 24.78
C PRO A 38 -8.03 19.12 24.51
N GLN A 39 -8.65 19.93 25.38
CA GLN A 39 -8.58 21.38 25.42
C GLN A 39 -7.19 21.88 25.82
N ALA A 40 -6.76 22.96 25.18
CA ALA A 40 -5.59 23.73 25.55
C ALA A 40 -5.87 24.63 26.77
N SER A 41 -4.92 24.71 27.71
CA SER A 41 -4.73 25.87 28.59
C SER A 41 -3.27 25.96 28.98
N GLY A 42 -2.66 27.11 28.70
CA GLY A 42 -1.22 27.33 28.72
C GLY A 42 -0.66 27.81 30.05
N VAL A 43 0.68 27.88 30.13
CA VAL A 43 1.45 28.81 30.97
C VAL A 43 2.80 29.08 30.27
N LEU A 44 3.14 30.37 30.13
CA LEU A 44 4.45 30.91 29.75
C LEU A 44 5.33 31.07 31.00
N VAL A 45 6.62 30.66 30.96
CA VAL A 45 7.68 31.22 31.82
C VAL A 45 9.01 31.27 31.02
N PRO A 46 9.78 32.39 31.03
CA PRO A 46 11.02 32.54 30.27
C PRO A 46 12.33 32.36 31.09
N ALA A 47 13.37 31.98 30.34
CA ALA A 47 14.82 32.29 30.43
C ALA A 47 15.61 32.11 31.75
N SER A 48 16.62 31.21 31.73
CA SER A 48 18.02 31.58 32.05
C SER A 48 19.02 30.45 31.77
N LEU A 49 20.13 30.82 31.12
CA LEU A 49 21.39 30.09 30.90
C LEU A 49 21.84 29.18 32.05
N ARG A 50 22.34 27.99 31.70
CA ARG A 50 23.62 27.42 32.19
C ARG A 50 23.97 26.14 31.42
N VAL A 51 25.01 26.23 30.60
CA VAL A 51 25.76 25.06 30.12
C VAL A 51 26.66 24.58 31.26
N PRO A 52 26.66 23.27 31.55
CA PRO A 52 27.89 22.59 31.90
C PRO A 52 28.21 21.52 30.86
N LEU A 53 29.46 21.56 30.39
CA LEU A 53 30.15 20.49 29.68
C LEU A 53 30.10 19.21 30.52
N THR A 54 29.13 18.34 30.24
CA THR A 54 29.19 16.94 30.70
C THR A 54 29.61 16.10 29.51
N ARG A 55 30.76 15.47 29.70
CA ARG A 55 31.44 14.53 28.81
C ARG A 55 30.52 13.32 28.58
N THR A 56 29.58 13.41 27.63
CA THR A 56 28.83 12.24 27.19
C THR A 56 29.76 11.44 26.29
N LEU A 57 30.28 10.35 26.84
CA LEU A 57 30.72 9.20 26.06
C LEU A 57 29.74 9.04 24.89
N LEU A 58 30.24 9.05 23.65
CA LEU A 58 29.52 8.53 22.50
C LEU A 58 29.37 7.02 22.76
N THR A 59 28.40 6.67 23.60
CA THR A 59 27.70 5.41 23.56
C THR A 59 27.34 5.15 22.11
N ALA A 60 27.56 3.91 21.68
CA ALA A 60 27.20 3.40 20.36
C ALA A 60 25.90 4.06 19.91
N ARG A 61 25.88 4.67 18.71
CA ARG A 61 24.65 5.10 18.05
C ARG A 61 23.68 3.92 18.17
N GLU A 62 22.69 4.04 19.06
CA GLU A 62 21.52 3.17 19.00
C GLU A 62 21.04 3.31 17.56
N ALA A 63 20.99 2.17 16.84
CA ALA A 63 20.41 2.14 15.53
C ALA A 63 19.01 2.72 15.68
N GLU A 64 18.79 3.91 15.12
CA GLU A 64 17.52 4.62 15.18
C GLU A 64 16.47 3.65 14.63
N THR A 65 15.67 3.09 15.54
CA THR A 65 14.71 2.04 15.22
C THR A 65 13.34 2.67 15.29
N GLU A 66 12.73 2.83 14.12
CA GLU A 66 11.35 3.27 14.00
C GLU A 66 10.43 2.05 14.06
N ARG A 67 9.29 2.22 14.72
CA ARG A 67 8.24 1.19 14.76
C ARG A 67 6.95 1.75 14.22
N VAL A 68 6.40 1.06 13.24
CA VAL A 68 5.22 1.48 12.49
C VAL A 68 4.10 0.48 12.76
N ASP A 69 2.94 0.98 13.15
CA ASP A 69 1.74 0.16 13.20
C ASP A 69 1.21 -0.02 11.77
N LEU A 70 1.09 -1.27 11.34
CA LEU A 70 0.52 -1.63 10.05
C LEU A 70 -1.00 -1.77 10.12
N SER A 71 -1.56 -1.80 11.33
CA SER A 71 -3.01 -1.81 11.55
C SER A 71 -3.62 -0.53 10.97
N GLY A 72 -4.61 -0.69 10.09
CA GLY A 72 -5.24 0.42 9.37
C GLY A 72 -4.49 0.95 8.14
N LEU A 73 -3.29 0.44 7.80
CA LEU A 73 -2.60 0.79 6.56
C LEU A 73 -3.02 -0.06 5.36
N LEU A 74 -3.62 -1.22 5.61
CA LEU A 74 -4.07 -2.13 4.56
C LEU A 74 -5.03 -1.43 3.60
N ASP A 75 -4.63 -1.34 2.33
CA ASP A 75 -5.40 -0.74 1.24
C ASP A 75 -5.88 0.70 1.53
N ARG A 76 -5.23 1.40 2.47
CA ARG A 76 -5.60 2.77 2.86
C ARG A 76 -5.53 3.74 1.68
N HIS A 77 -4.67 3.49 0.70
CA HIS A 77 -4.61 4.24 -0.57
C HIS A 77 -5.90 4.16 -1.39
N LEU A 78 -6.70 3.10 -1.24
CA LEU A 78 -8.00 2.97 -1.90
C LEU A 78 -9.06 3.88 -1.26
N SER A 79 -8.91 4.23 0.03
CA SER A 79 -9.84 5.15 0.72
C SER A 79 -9.76 6.57 0.15
N GLN A 80 -8.59 6.98 -0.34
CA GLN A 80 -8.34 8.26 -1.00
C GLN A 80 -8.41 8.15 -2.53
N SER A 81 -9.03 7.09 -3.06
CA SER A 81 -9.12 6.88 -4.51
C SER A 81 -9.84 8.04 -5.21
N SER A 82 -9.36 8.37 -6.42
CA SER A 82 -10.11 9.20 -7.36
C SER A 82 -11.34 8.41 -7.83
N SER A 83 -12.31 9.09 -8.46
CA SER A 83 -13.45 8.40 -9.05
C SER A 83 -13.99 9.07 -10.30
N PHE A 84 -14.71 8.31 -11.10
CA PHE A 84 -15.59 8.79 -12.16
C PHE A 84 -16.94 8.10 -12.07
N ASN A 85 -17.97 8.73 -12.63
CA ASN A 85 -19.32 8.17 -12.70
C ASN A 85 -19.68 7.95 -14.16
N ASP A 86 -20.40 6.88 -14.43
CA ASP A 86 -21.05 6.64 -15.71
C ASP A 86 -22.43 5.98 -15.51
N ARG A 87 -23.01 5.44 -16.58
CA ARG A 87 -24.32 4.74 -16.53
C ARG A 87 -24.30 3.44 -15.72
N VAL A 88 -23.13 2.84 -15.48
CA VAL A 88 -22.96 1.63 -14.66
C VAL A 88 -22.82 2.02 -13.18
N GLY A 89 -22.25 3.19 -12.91
CA GLY A 89 -22.24 3.82 -11.59
C GLY A 89 -20.89 4.45 -11.24
N ARG A 90 -20.57 4.55 -9.95
CA ARG A 90 -19.31 5.14 -9.49
C ARG A 90 -18.17 4.13 -9.55
N HIS A 91 -17.16 4.43 -10.34
CA HIS A 91 -15.89 3.70 -10.38
C HIS A 91 -14.85 4.41 -9.52
N ARG A 92 -14.13 3.65 -8.69
CA ARG A 92 -12.98 4.16 -7.93
C ARG A 92 -11.69 3.79 -8.65
N VAL A 93 -10.73 4.71 -8.64
CA VAL A 93 -9.44 4.57 -9.32
C VAL A 93 -8.33 5.03 -8.39
N ALA A 94 -7.36 4.15 -8.14
CA ALA A 94 -6.17 4.42 -7.34
C ALA A 94 -4.96 3.80 -8.00
N LEU A 95 -3.77 4.32 -7.69
CA LEU A 95 -2.53 3.69 -8.08
C LEU A 95 -2.14 2.67 -7.02
N THR A 96 -2.12 1.40 -7.37
CA THR A 96 -1.56 0.35 -6.52
C THR A 96 -0.15 0.11 -6.99
N LEU A 97 0.80 0.54 -6.16
CA LEU A 97 2.20 0.14 -6.26
C LEU A 97 2.86 0.46 -7.61
N ASP A 98 3.54 1.59 -7.65
CA ASP A 98 4.48 1.93 -8.72
C ASP A 98 5.79 1.22 -8.43
N GLN A 99 6.28 0.36 -9.32
CA GLN A 99 7.71 0.20 -9.43
C GLN A 99 8.16 0.17 -10.88
N THR A 100 9.24 0.91 -11.10
CA THR A 100 10.31 0.58 -12.04
C THR A 100 10.50 -0.93 -12.18
N GLU A 101 10.76 -1.34 -13.42
CA GLU A 101 10.93 -2.71 -13.92
C GLU A 101 11.52 -3.75 -12.95
N PRO A 102 11.10 -5.02 -13.08
CA PRO A 102 10.32 -5.57 -14.21
C PRO A 102 8.79 -5.44 -14.09
N ASP A 103 8.23 -5.16 -12.91
CA ASP A 103 6.82 -5.49 -12.63
C ASP A 103 5.79 -4.36 -12.84
N GLY A 104 6.25 -3.22 -13.37
CA GLY A 104 5.47 -2.03 -13.74
C GLY A 104 4.55 -1.45 -12.64
N ALA A 105 3.88 -0.34 -12.98
CA ALA A 105 2.94 0.32 -12.07
C ALA A 105 1.53 -0.21 -12.32
N TRP A 106 0.72 -0.47 -11.28
CA TRP A 106 -0.63 -1.01 -11.48
C TRP A 106 -1.71 0.03 -11.15
N LEU A 107 -2.59 0.29 -12.11
CA LEU A 107 -3.82 1.04 -11.86
C LEU A 107 -4.86 0.10 -11.25
N THR A 108 -5.31 0.40 -10.04
CA THR A 108 -6.43 -0.30 -9.42
C THR A 108 -7.73 0.42 -9.72
N VAL A 109 -8.68 -0.35 -10.23
CA VAL A 109 -10.03 0.11 -10.56
C VAL A 109 -11.03 -0.76 -9.81
N THR A 110 -11.92 -0.13 -9.05
CA THR A 110 -13.03 -0.80 -8.36
C THR A 110 -14.33 -0.35 -9.00
N PRO A 111 -14.95 -1.17 -9.87
CA PRO A 111 -16.26 -0.87 -10.44
C PRO A 111 -17.37 -0.99 -9.39
N PRO A 112 -18.54 -0.37 -9.62
CA PRO A 112 -19.66 -0.42 -8.69
C PRO A 112 -20.18 -1.85 -8.55
N GLY A 113 -20.26 -2.35 -7.31
CA GLY A 113 -20.79 -3.68 -7.00
C GLY A 113 -19.98 -4.85 -7.57
N ALA A 114 -18.77 -4.61 -8.08
CA ALA A 114 -17.93 -5.62 -8.70
C ALA A 114 -16.58 -5.76 -8.00
N GLN A 115 -15.87 -6.84 -8.31
CA GLN A 115 -14.53 -7.08 -7.81
C GLN A 115 -13.53 -6.05 -8.35
N THR A 116 -12.63 -5.59 -7.47
CA THR A 116 -11.48 -4.77 -7.82
C THR A 116 -10.61 -5.43 -8.88
N ARG A 117 -10.15 -4.65 -9.85
CA ARG A 117 -9.23 -5.05 -10.92
C ARG A 117 -7.94 -4.25 -10.83
N MET A 118 -6.83 -4.89 -11.14
CA MET A 118 -5.51 -4.27 -11.23
C MET A 118 -5.03 -4.36 -12.67
N VAL A 119 -4.59 -3.23 -13.22
CA VAL A 119 -4.26 -3.09 -14.62
C VAL A 119 -2.88 -2.48 -14.76
N LEU A 120 -1.96 -3.19 -15.41
CA LEU A 120 -0.59 -2.75 -15.61
C LEU A 120 -0.52 -1.48 -16.47
N ILE A 121 0.25 -0.50 -16.01
CA ILE A 121 0.58 0.77 -16.65
C ILE A 121 1.93 0.60 -17.36
N GLU A 122 1.89 0.21 -18.64
CA GLU A 122 3.06 -0.01 -19.48
C GLU A 122 2.97 0.72 -20.83
N ALA A 123 4.09 0.89 -21.53
CA ALA A 123 4.08 1.47 -22.87
C ALA A 123 3.31 0.55 -23.84
N GLY A 124 2.12 1.00 -24.28
CA GLY A 124 1.21 0.23 -25.14
C GLY A 124 -0.06 -0.29 -24.46
N MET A 125 -0.28 0.00 -23.16
CA MET A 125 -1.43 -0.39 -22.32
C MET A 125 -2.66 -0.97 -23.07
N ASN A 126 -2.88 -2.28 -22.93
CA ASN A 126 -4.11 -2.97 -23.35
C ASN A 126 -5.01 -3.31 -22.16
N GLY A 127 -4.95 -2.48 -21.13
CA GLY A 127 -5.74 -2.68 -19.93
C GLY A 127 -7.23 -2.59 -20.24
N ARG A 128 -7.94 -3.71 -20.17
CA ARG A 128 -9.38 -3.77 -20.44
C ARG A 128 -10.09 -4.47 -19.31
N TRP A 129 -11.30 -4.01 -19.02
CA TRP A 129 -12.21 -4.71 -18.13
C TRP A 129 -13.64 -4.48 -18.59
N SER A 130 -14.55 -5.29 -18.06
CA SER A 130 -15.98 -5.14 -18.31
C SER A 130 -16.71 -5.02 -16.97
N ALA A 131 -17.71 -4.13 -16.92
CA ALA A 131 -18.59 -3.96 -15.76
C ALA A 131 -19.96 -3.48 -16.23
N GLY A 132 -21.04 -4.05 -15.69
CA GLY A 132 -22.41 -3.65 -16.04
C GLY A 132 -22.73 -3.72 -17.54
N GLY A 133 -22.15 -4.68 -18.26
CA GLY A 133 -22.33 -4.84 -19.71
C GLY A 133 -21.61 -3.80 -20.58
N ARG A 134 -20.73 -2.97 -19.99
CA ARG A 134 -19.87 -2.01 -20.71
C ARG A 134 -18.42 -2.50 -20.69
N ASN A 135 -17.71 -2.28 -21.79
CA ASN A 135 -16.29 -2.55 -21.91
C ASN A 135 -15.49 -1.26 -21.76
N TYR A 136 -14.41 -1.32 -21.00
CA TYR A 136 -13.53 -0.19 -20.73
C TYR A 136 -12.13 -0.51 -21.21
N LYS A 137 -11.40 0.53 -21.61
CA LYS A 137 -9.97 0.47 -21.89
C LYS A 137 -9.25 1.57 -21.14
N VAL A 138 -8.06 1.28 -20.65
CA VAL A 138 -7.15 2.27 -20.06
C VAL A 138 -5.89 2.39 -20.90
N GLY A 139 -5.42 3.62 -21.07
CA GLY A 139 -4.19 3.94 -21.78
C GLY A 139 -3.43 5.10 -21.15
N LEU A 140 -2.21 5.33 -21.64
CA LEU A 140 -1.43 6.53 -21.35
C LEU A 140 -1.50 7.49 -22.54
N ASP A 141 -1.84 8.75 -22.28
CA ASP A 141 -1.51 9.86 -23.16
C ASP A 141 -0.07 10.29 -22.84
N ILE A 142 0.87 9.75 -23.64
CA ILE A 142 2.31 9.93 -23.48
C ILE A 142 2.76 11.10 -24.35
N ASN A 143 3.51 12.01 -23.74
CA ASN A 143 4.25 13.03 -24.47
C ASN A 143 5.74 12.88 -24.14
N ILE A 144 6.56 12.64 -25.16
CA ILE A 144 8.00 12.40 -25.02
C ILE A 144 8.76 13.58 -24.40
N PHE A 145 8.22 14.80 -24.50
CA PHE A 145 8.78 16.00 -23.89
C PHE A 145 8.34 16.19 -22.44
N ARG A 146 7.40 15.38 -21.94
CA ARG A 146 6.97 15.40 -20.54
C ARG A 146 7.76 14.37 -19.73
N ALA A 147 8.15 14.76 -18.52
CA ALA A 147 8.64 13.79 -17.54
C ALA A 147 7.60 12.68 -17.32
N ARG A 148 8.03 11.44 -17.05
CA ARG A 148 7.17 10.26 -16.92
C ARG A 148 5.94 10.48 -16.03
N LEU A 149 6.13 11.12 -14.87
CA LEU A 149 5.07 11.39 -13.89
C LEU A 149 4.07 12.46 -14.35
N ASN A 150 4.39 13.23 -15.38
CA ASN A 150 3.51 14.24 -15.98
C ASN A 150 2.70 13.69 -17.17
N ASN A 151 2.84 12.40 -17.50
CA ASN A 151 1.93 11.74 -18.44
C ASN A 151 0.54 11.55 -17.80
N VAL A 152 -0.46 11.35 -18.66
CA VAL A 152 -1.87 11.28 -18.26
C VAL A 152 -2.39 9.86 -18.45
N ILE A 153 -3.00 9.29 -17.42
CA ILE A 153 -3.78 8.06 -17.53
C ILE A 153 -5.16 8.42 -18.04
N VAL A 154 -5.65 7.69 -19.05
CA VAL A 154 -6.96 7.91 -19.66
C VAL A 154 -7.75 6.60 -19.63
N ILE A 155 -8.98 6.66 -19.13
CA ILE A 155 -9.97 5.58 -19.20
C ILE A 155 -11.02 5.96 -20.23
N ARG A 156 -11.32 5.02 -21.12
CA ARG A 156 -12.29 5.19 -22.20
C ARG A 156 -13.30 4.07 -22.23
N ASP A 157 -14.45 4.35 -22.82
CA ASP A 157 -15.32 3.32 -23.36
C ASP A 157 -14.59 2.58 -24.49
N ALA A 158 -14.58 1.25 -24.46
CA ALA A 158 -13.85 0.47 -25.44
C ALA A 158 -14.58 0.36 -26.79
N ASP A 159 -15.90 0.54 -26.81
CA ASP A 159 -16.78 0.40 -27.97
C ASP A 159 -16.95 1.75 -28.69
N SER A 160 -17.06 2.87 -27.96
CA SER A 160 -17.23 4.21 -28.52
C SER A 160 -15.98 5.10 -28.54
N ASP A 161 -14.91 4.70 -27.84
CA ASP A 161 -13.68 5.48 -27.62
C ASP A 161 -13.88 6.80 -26.83
N GLU A 162 -15.07 7.01 -26.25
CA GLU A 162 -15.38 8.15 -25.38
C GLU A 162 -14.45 8.19 -24.16
N VAL A 163 -13.86 9.35 -23.85
CA VAL A 163 -13.08 9.55 -22.62
C VAL A 163 -14.02 9.67 -21.43
N LEU A 164 -13.92 8.71 -20.51
CA LEU A 164 -14.73 8.69 -19.29
C LEU A 164 -13.99 9.31 -18.11
N TRP A 165 -12.66 9.22 -18.12
CA TRP A 165 -11.83 9.74 -17.06
C TRP A 165 -10.40 9.98 -17.53
N SER A 166 -9.77 11.04 -17.03
CA SER A 166 -8.36 11.30 -17.28
C SER A 166 -7.72 11.99 -16.08
N LYS A 167 -6.49 11.61 -15.75
CA LYS A 167 -5.74 12.22 -14.65
C LYS A 167 -4.23 12.08 -14.82
N ARG A 168 -3.47 13.08 -14.37
CA ARG A 168 -1.99 12.98 -14.38
C ARG A 168 -1.53 11.92 -13.39
N ILE A 169 -0.46 11.21 -13.75
CA ILE A 169 0.16 10.21 -12.85
C ILE A 169 0.57 10.86 -11.53
N SER A 170 1.21 12.04 -11.58
CA SER A 170 1.63 12.78 -10.39
C SER A 170 0.46 13.14 -9.46
N GLU A 171 -0.70 13.50 -10.00
CA GLU A 171 -1.90 13.81 -9.20
C GLU A 171 -2.51 12.56 -8.55
N LEU A 172 -2.43 11.40 -9.22
CA LEU A 172 -2.86 10.14 -8.64
C LEU A 172 -1.90 9.66 -7.56
N MET A 173 -0.60 9.74 -7.82
CA MET A 173 0.43 9.46 -6.83
C MET A 173 0.27 10.36 -5.62
N SER A 174 0.10 11.67 -5.78
CA SER A 174 -0.08 12.57 -4.64
C SER A 174 -1.35 12.29 -3.84
N THR A 175 -2.36 11.64 -4.42
CA THR A 175 -3.57 11.27 -3.68
C THR A 175 -3.41 9.89 -3.01
N SER A 176 -2.95 8.89 -3.77
CA SER A 176 -2.78 7.51 -3.28
C SER A 176 -1.61 7.37 -2.32
N TYR A 177 -0.49 8.05 -2.58
CA TYR A 177 0.76 7.96 -1.80
C TYR A 177 0.83 8.92 -0.63
N PHE A 178 -0.17 9.74 -0.41
CA PHE A 178 -0.26 10.50 0.83
C PHE A 178 -1.11 9.81 1.89
N ALA A 179 -1.80 8.72 1.53
CA ALA A 179 -2.60 7.94 2.46
C ALA A 179 -1.78 7.04 3.39
N GLY A 180 -0.46 6.93 3.17
CA GLY A 180 0.43 6.04 3.90
C GLY A 180 1.07 6.71 5.09
N GLU A 181 1.62 5.90 5.97
CA GLU A 181 2.22 6.36 7.21
C GLU A 181 3.60 6.96 6.95
N GLU A 182 3.84 8.16 7.47
CA GLU A 182 5.15 8.80 7.35
C GLU A 182 6.12 8.20 8.37
N VAL A 183 7.33 7.87 7.92
CA VAL A 183 8.39 7.30 8.75
C VAL A 183 9.71 7.97 8.42
N ARG A 184 10.62 8.06 9.38
CA ARG A 184 11.96 8.60 9.15
C ARG A 184 13.01 7.50 9.19
N ILE A 185 13.77 7.34 8.11
CA ILE A 185 14.86 6.35 8.05
C ILE A 185 16.12 7.10 7.65
N GLY A 186 17.13 7.09 8.52
CA GLY A 186 18.40 7.78 8.27
C GLY A 186 18.24 9.29 8.05
N GLY A 187 17.29 9.93 8.74
CA GLY A 187 16.99 11.37 8.60
C GLY A 187 16.19 11.76 7.36
N ARG A 188 15.75 10.80 6.53
CA ARG A 188 14.89 11.04 5.36
C ARG A 188 13.46 10.56 5.64
N SER A 189 12.47 11.29 5.10
CA SER A 189 11.06 10.91 5.19
C SER A 189 10.71 9.90 4.10
N TYR A 190 10.01 8.84 4.48
CA TYR A 190 9.43 7.83 3.62
C TYR A 190 7.96 7.66 3.98
N ARG A 191 7.16 7.17 3.04
CA ARG A 191 5.78 6.77 3.31
C ARG A 191 5.57 5.28 3.13
N ILE A 192 4.91 4.64 4.09
CA ILE A 192 4.67 3.19 4.09
C ILE A 192 3.21 2.89 3.74
N PHE A 193 3.05 1.92 2.83
CA PHE A 193 1.76 1.36 2.45
C PHE A 193 1.79 -0.15 2.57
N LEU A 194 0.68 -0.72 3.01
CA LEU A 194 0.40 -2.13 2.94
C LEU A 194 -0.73 -2.34 1.93
N ALA A 195 -0.51 -3.17 0.91
CA ALA A 195 -1.51 -3.43 -0.11
C ALA A 195 -1.48 -4.88 -0.57
N HIS A 196 -2.61 -5.35 -1.10
CA HIS A 196 -2.65 -6.61 -1.83
C HIS A 196 -1.80 -6.52 -3.11
N MET A 197 -0.97 -7.53 -3.34
CA MET A 197 -0.21 -7.68 -4.60
C MET A 197 -1.14 -8.13 -5.73
N PRO A 198 -0.86 -7.78 -7.00
CA PRO A 198 -1.63 -8.29 -8.13
C PRO A 198 -1.48 -9.82 -8.27
N ASP A 199 -2.59 -10.51 -8.49
CA ASP A 199 -2.64 -11.89 -8.99
C ASP A 199 -2.76 -11.87 -10.52
N GLU A 200 -1.62 -12.06 -11.18
CA GLU A 200 -1.49 -12.01 -12.64
C GLU A 200 -2.00 -13.27 -13.36
N SER A 201 -2.43 -14.30 -12.61
CA SER A 201 -3.11 -15.45 -13.23
C SER A 201 -4.46 -15.07 -13.85
N HIS A 202 -4.97 -13.88 -13.53
CA HIS A 202 -6.20 -13.30 -14.08
C HIS A 202 -5.88 -12.16 -15.05
N ARG A 203 -6.70 -12.00 -16.11
CA ARG A 203 -6.59 -10.86 -17.04
C ARG A 203 -7.95 -10.15 -17.16
N PRO A 204 -8.10 -8.90 -16.66
CA PRO A 204 -7.13 -8.14 -15.87
C PRO A 204 -6.82 -8.81 -14.51
N ALA A 205 -5.69 -8.44 -13.90
CA ALA A 205 -5.29 -8.98 -12.60
C ALA A 205 -6.29 -8.61 -11.50
N ILE A 206 -6.28 -9.36 -10.41
CA ILE A 206 -7.12 -9.12 -9.23
C ILE A 206 -6.25 -8.98 -7.98
N PRO A 207 -6.76 -8.43 -6.87
CA PRO A 207 -6.05 -8.49 -5.60
C PRO A 207 -5.79 -9.95 -5.19
N SER A 208 -4.52 -10.32 -5.01
CA SER A 208 -4.12 -11.61 -4.46
C SER A 208 -4.28 -11.62 -2.93
N LYS A 209 -4.06 -12.79 -2.29
CA LYS A 209 -3.93 -12.88 -0.82
C LYS A 209 -2.55 -12.48 -0.31
N VAL A 210 -1.59 -12.25 -1.20
CA VAL A 210 -0.21 -11.88 -0.84
C VAL A 210 -0.17 -10.38 -0.57
N LEU A 211 0.40 -10.00 0.57
CA LEU A 211 0.57 -8.60 0.96
C LEU A 211 1.97 -8.11 0.61
N GLY A 212 2.03 -6.89 0.08
CA GLY A 212 3.26 -6.16 -0.16
C GLY A 212 3.33 -4.89 0.68
N ILE A 213 4.52 -4.60 1.19
CA ILE A 213 4.86 -3.29 1.75
C ILE A 213 5.54 -2.46 0.68
N CYS A 214 5.14 -1.21 0.58
CA CYS A 214 5.67 -0.21 -0.32
C CYS A 214 6.20 0.96 0.50
N LEU A 215 7.51 1.22 0.44
CA LEU A 215 8.13 2.43 0.98
C LEU A 215 8.33 3.42 -0.15
N ILE A 216 7.89 4.65 0.05
CA ILE A 216 7.95 5.69 -0.97
C ILE A 216 8.84 6.79 -0.44
N TYR A 217 10.02 6.92 -1.04
CA TYR A 217 10.83 8.11 -0.86
C TYR A 217 10.23 9.23 -1.68
N ASP A 218 9.94 10.34 -1.01
CA ASP A 218 9.40 11.55 -1.61
C ASP A 218 10.29 12.73 -1.21
N GLU A 219 10.89 13.38 -2.20
CA GLU A 219 11.66 14.60 -2.03
C GLU A 219 10.79 15.79 -2.43
N VAL A 220 10.48 16.63 -1.45
CA VAL A 220 9.71 17.86 -1.64
C VAL A 220 10.65 19.05 -1.55
N PHE A 221 10.70 19.85 -2.61
CA PHE A 221 11.43 21.10 -2.68
C PHE A 221 10.45 22.25 -2.99
N GLU A 222 10.42 23.29 -2.16
CA GLU A 222 9.51 24.43 -2.30
C GLU A 222 8.02 24.03 -2.46
N GLY A 223 7.60 23.01 -1.71
CA GLY A 223 6.22 22.49 -1.77
C GLY A 223 5.90 21.71 -3.05
N ARG A 224 6.90 21.41 -3.89
CA ARG A 224 6.76 20.60 -5.10
C ARG A 224 7.52 19.29 -4.94
N HIS A 225 6.90 18.23 -5.40
CA HIS A 225 7.55 16.93 -5.45
C HIS A 225 8.54 16.86 -6.59
N VAL A 226 9.82 16.72 -6.27
CA VAL A 226 10.92 16.75 -7.24
C VAL A 226 11.52 15.36 -7.48
N ARG A 227 11.35 14.43 -6.55
CA ARG A 227 11.84 13.04 -6.70
C ARG A 227 10.95 12.04 -5.99
N TYR A 228 10.71 10.92 -6.66
CA TYR A 228 9.99 9.78 -6.10
C TYR A 228 10.77 8.49 -6.34
N ARG A 229 10.81 7.63 -5.34
CA ARG A 229 11.29 6.25 -5.51
C ARG A 229 10.53 5.29 -4.61
N THR A 230 10.03 4.22 -5.20
CA THR A 230 9.32 3.17 -4.48
C THR A 230 10.24 1.99 -4.19
N PHE A 231 10.13 1.41 -3.00
CA PHE A 231 10.77 0.17 -2.57
C PHE A 231 9.68 -0.82 -2.15
N ARG A 232 9.74 -2.07 -2.63
CA ARG A 232 8.73 -3.09 -2.35
C ARG A 232 9.37 -4.25 -1.60
N VAL A 233 8.64 -4.78 -0.64
CA VAL A 233 8.98 -6.04 0.03
C VAL A 233 7.71 -6.82 0.24
N LEU A 234 7.76 -8.13 -0.01
CA LEU A 234 6.67 -9.01 0.39
C LEU A 234 6.63 -9.10 1.92
N LEU A 235 5.42 -9.16 2.49
CA LEU A 235 5.26 -9.23 3.94
C LEU A 235 5.83 -10.52 4.53
N ASP A 236 5.75 -11.64 3.82
CA ASP A 236 6.18 -12.95 4.31
C ASP A 236 7.69 -13.01 4.63
N PRO A 237 8.61 -12.53 3.77
CA PRO A 237 10.02 -12.36 4.11
C PRO A 237 10.28 -11.51 5.37
N LEU A 238 9.47 -10.46 5.60
CA LEU A 238 9.67 -9.56 6.73
C LEU A 238 9.36 -10.21 8.08
N ARG A 239 8.48 -11.22 8.10
CA ARG A 239 8.10 -11.97 9.31
C ARG A 239 9.14 -13.00 9.74
N ARG A 240 10.15 -13.27 8.91
CA ARG A 240 11.21 -14.22 9.24
C ARG A 240 12.15 -13.60 10.28
N PRO A 241 12.81 -14.41 11.15
CA PRO A 241 13.70 -13.89 12.20
C PRO A 241 14.81 -12.96 11.68
N GLU A 242 15.32 -13.22 10.48
CA GLU A 242 16.34 -12.42 9.80
C GLU A 242 15.82 -11.08 9.25
N GLY A 243 14.52 -10.97 8.98
CA GLY A 243 13.93 -9.82 8.28
C GLY A 243 14.44 -9.64 6.85
N VAL A 244 14.26 -8.43 6.31
CA VAL A 244 14.79 -8.07 4.98
C VAL A 244 15.67 -6.85 5.11
N THR A 245 16.92 -6.97 4.68
CA THR A 245 17.80 -5.80 4.49
C THR A 245 17.65 -5.28 3.08
N MET A 246 17.29 -4.01 2.92
CA MET A 246 17.22 -3.35 1.62
C MET A 246 18.17 -2.17 1.52
N SER A 247 18.53 -1.82 0.29
CA SER A 247 19.23 -0.58 -0.03
C SER A 247 18.20 0.50 -0.34
N LEU A 248 18.23 1.58 0.44
CA LEU A 248 17.39 2.77 0.33
C LEU A 248 18.04 3.78 -0.64
N MET A 249 17.61 5.04 -0.54
CA MET A 249 18.23 6.14 -1.26
C MET A 249 19.70 6.30 -0.91
N ASP A 250 20.51 6.63 -1.92
CA ASP A 250 21.96 6.89 -1.81
C ASP A 250 22.81 5.74 -1.24
N GLY A 251 22.25 4.51 -1.22
CA GLY A 251 22.97 3.32 -0.77
C GLY A 251 22.92 3.07 0.74
N GLU A 252 22.15 3.87 1.50
CA GLU A 252 21.85 3.54 2.90
C GLU A 252 21.15 2.19 2.98
N ARG A 253 21.40 1.43 4.05
CA ARG A 253 20.73 0.13 4.27
C ARG A 253 19.78 0.25 5.43
N ALA A 254 18.63 -0.40 5.32
CA ALA A 254 17.70 -0.57 6.42
C ALA A 254 17.33 -2.04 6.53
N LEU A 255 17.24 -2.51 7.77
CA LEU A 255 16.69 -3.79 8.15
C LEU A 255 15.22 -3.60 8.52
N LEU A 256 14.34 -4.28 7.78
CA LEU A 256 12.91 -4.27 7.99
C LEU A 256 12.50 -5.62 8.59
N LYS A 257 11.76 -5.56 9.71
CA LYS A 257 11.23 -6.74 10.39
C LYS A 257 9.77 -6.51 10.73
N ALA A 258 8.90 -7.38 10.24
CA ALA A 258 7.52 -7.39 10.66
C ALA A 258 7.41 -8.26 11.92
N ALA A 259 6.56 -7.85 12.87
CA ALA A 259 6.17 -8.70 13.97
C ALA A 259 5.57 -10.02 13.44
N PRO A 260 5.62 -11.13 14.20
CA PRO A 260 5.13 -12.44 13.73
C PRO A 260 3.65 -12.43 13.30
N ASP A 261 2.83 -11.61 13.96
CA ASP A 261 1.42 -11.38 13.62
C ASP A 261 1.25 -10.47 12.38
N GLY A 262 2.30 -9.76 11.97
CA GLY A 262 2.31 -8.74 10.92
C GLY A 262 1.58 -7.46 11.29
N SER A 263 1.35 -7.20 12.58
CA SER A 263 0.68 -5.98 13.05
C SER A 263 1.58 -4.75 13.03
N SER A 264 2.89 -4.94 13.15
CA SER A 264 3.86 -3.83 13.19
C SER A 264 5.10 -4.13 12.36
N LEU A 265 5.75 -3.06 11.90
CA LEU A 265 7.00 -3.08 11.16
C LEU A 265 8.05 -2.30 11.94
N GLU A 266 9.14 -2.95 12.29
CA GLU A 266 10.35 -2.34 12.82
C GLU A 266 11.32 -2.05 11.69
N ILE A 267 11.90 -0.85 11.69
CA ILE A 267 12.85 -0.39 10.69
C ILE A 267 14.08 0.12 11.43
N SER A 268 15.20 -0.59 11.26
CA SER A 268 16.48 -0.28 11.88
C SER A 268 17.54 -0.01 10.81
N ARG A 269 18.53 0.83 11.14
CA ARG A 269 19.64 1.17 10.24
C ARG A 269 20.90 0.36 10.56
#